data_AF-A0A8S3JTS8-F1
#
_entry.id   AF-A0A8S3JTS8-F1
#
_cell.length_a   1.000
_cell.length_b   1.000
_cell.length_c   1.000
_cell.angle_alpha   90.00
_cell.angle_beta   90.00
_cell.angle_gamma   90.00
#
_symmetry.space_group_name_H-M   'P 1'
#
loop_
_entity.id
_entity.type
_entity.pdbx_description
1 polymer ?
#
loop_
_entity_poly.entity_id
_entity_poly.type
_entity_poly.pdbx_seq_one_letter_code
_entity_poly.pdbx_strand_id
1 'polypeptide(L)'
;GDIIEYIKSDVCTKLGSLNLFCHRLADSEGLNLLSLVSKTIDPHRVCSIVDVCPTNSVMKICEDKCQCCTNKVEIYQTKLAKFIEAIVASTRVLCDQVSGRDSV
;
A
#
# COMPACT_ATOMS: atom_id res chain seq x y z
N GLY A 1 -9.98 -11.60 -5.03
CA GLY A 1 -9.47 -10.94 -3.82
C GLY A 1 -8.82 -9.66 -4.24
N ASP A 2 -9.63 -8.61 -4.35
CA ASP A 2 -9.15 -7.25 -4.58
C ASP A 2 -8.78 -6.66 -3.21
N ILE A 3 -7.65 -5.96 -3.13
CA ILE A 3 -7.21 -5.28 -1.91
C ILE A 3 -8.22 -4.21 -1.47
N ILE A 4 -8.94 -3.58 -2.41
CA ILE A 4 -10.01 -2.64 -2.12
C ILE A 4 -11.20 -3.35 -1.45
N GLU A 5 -11.54 -4.55 -1.92
CA GLU A 5 -12.58 -5.36 -1.30
C GLU A 5 -12.19 -5.82 0.11
N TYR A 6 -10.92 -6.18 0.33
CA TYR A 6 -10.41 -6.45 1.69
C TYR A 6 -10.50 -5.21 2.61
N ILE A 7 -10.13 -4.03 2.10
CA ILE A 7 -10.25 -2.78 2.87
C ILE A 7 -11.71 -2.57 3.27
N LYS A 8 -12.66 -2.77 2.36
CA LYS A 8 -14.09 -2.65 2.66
C LYS A 8 -14.57 -3.68 3.68
N SER A 9 -14.27 -4.96 3.47
CA SER A 9 -14.80 -6.07 4.29
C SER A 9 -14.19 -6.13 5.69
N ASP A 10 -12.90 -5.82 5.83
CA ASP A 10 -12.16 -6.09 7.06
C ASP A 10 -11.66 -4.84 7.79
N VAL A 11 -11.39 -3.75 7.05
CA VAL A 11 -10.89 -2.50 7.64
C VAL A 11 -12.04 -1.55 7.91
N CYS A 12 -12.85 -1.23 6.91
CA CYS A 12 -13.94 -0.27 7.04
C CYS A 12 -15.01 -0.73 8.04
N THR A 13 -15.31 -2.03 8.09
CA THR A 13 -16.25 -2.62 9.05
C THR A 13 -15.84 -2.41 10.52
N LYS A 14 -14.54 -2.30 10.80
CA LYS A 14 -14.01 -2.05 12.17
C LYS A 14 -14.10 -0.59 12.60
N LEU A 15 -14.39 0.34 11.69
CA LEU A 15 -14.43 1.78 11.98
C LEU A 15 -15.78 2.28 12.50
N GLY A 16 -16.75 1.40 12.72
CA GLY A 16 -18.05 1.73 13.31
C GLY A 16 -18.81 2.79 12.50
N SER A 17 -19.05 3.96 13.09
CA SER A 17 -19.80 5.06 12.46
C SER A 17 -19.13 5.60 11.18
N LEU A 18 -17.82 5.40 11.01
CA LEU A 18 -17.08 5.84 9.82
C LEU A 18 -17.10 4.82 8.67
N ASN A 19 -17.75 3.66 8.86
CA ASN A 19 -17.74 2.57 7.88
C ASN A 19 -18.16 3.03 6.46
N LEU A 20 -19.26 3.78 6.35
CA LEU A 20 -19.76 4.27 5.06
C LEU A 20 -18.80 5.28 4.40
N PHE A 21 -18.19 6.14 5.19
CA PHE A 21 -17.20 7.09 4.68
C PHE A 21 -15.94 6.37 4.19
N CYS A 22 -15.48 5.36 4.94
CA CYS A 22 -14.35 4.53 4.56
C CYS A 22 -14.60 3.77 3.25
N HIS A 23 -15.80 3.18 3.08
CA HIS A 23 -16.17 2.51 1.82
C HIS A 23 -16.08 3.47 0.63
N ARG A 24 -16.67 4.66 0.76
CA ARG A 24 -16.60 5.68 -0.30
C ARG A 24 -15.18 6.10 -0.60
N LEU A 25 -14.36 6.28 0.43
CA LEU A 25 -12.95 6.62 0.26
C LEU A 25 -12.15 5.48 -0.40
N ALA A 26 -12.44 4.22 -0.07
CA ALA A 26 -11.85 3.06 -0.73
C ALA A 26 -12.26 2.95 -2.20
N ASP A 27 -13.51 3.30 -2.52
CA ASP A 27 -14.02 3.32 -3.89
C ASP A 27 -13.41 4.46 -4.72
N SER A 28 -13.35 5.68 -4.17
CA SER A 28 -12.93 6.86 -4.93
C SER A 28 -11.41 7.08 -4.92
N GLU A 29 -10.76 6.81 -3.79
CA GLU A 29 -9.35 7.11 -3.54
C GLU A 29 -8.52 5.85 -3.28
N GLY A 30 -9.09 4.66 -3.43
CA GLY A 30 -8.43 3.39 -3.09
C GLY A 30 -7.02 3.26 -3.67
N LEU A 31 -6.83 3.59 -4.95
CA LEU A 31 -5.51 3.55 -5.60
C LEU A 31 -4.54 4.61 -5.05
N ASN A 32 -5.03 5.80 -4.69
CA ASN A 32 -4.23 6.87 -4.10
C ASN A 32 -3.85 6.53 -2.65
N LEU A 33 -4.77 5.94 -1.88
CA LEU A 33 -4.51 5.39 -0.56
C LEU A 33 -3.49 4.26 -0.61
N LEU A 34 -3.59 3.34 -1.57
CA LEU A 34 -2.60 2.29 -1.78
C LEU A 34 -1.23 2.87 -2.18
N SER A 35 -1.21 3.93 -2.99
CA SER A 35 0.02 4.65 -3.31
C SER A 35 0.67 5.20 -2.05
N LEU A 36 -0.11 5.84 -1.17
CA LEU A 36 0.39 6.37 0.09
C LEU A 36 0.90 5.24 1.01
N VAL A 37 0.10 4.19 1.21
CA VAL A 37 0.46 3.04 2.05
C VAL A 37 1.74 2.38 1.55
N SER A 38 1.89 2.20 0.23
CA SER A 38 3.10 1.64 -0.35
C SER A 38 4.36 2.46 -0.06
N LYS A 39 4.23 3.76 0.20
CA LYS A 39 5.35 4.66 0.53
C LYS A 39 5.66 4.68 2.02
N THR A 40 4.70 4.33 2.87
CA THR A 40 4.82 4.41 4.34
C THR A 40 5.08 3.06 5.02
N ILE A 41 5.30 1.98 4.25
CA ILE A 41 5.72 0.70 4.82
C ILE A 41 7.04 0.91 5.57
N ASP A 42 7.07 0.47 6.82
CA ASP A 42 8.28 0.40 7.64
C ASP A 42 8.86 -1.02 7.53
N PRO A 43 10.01 -1.20 6.87
CA PRO A 43 10.65 -2.50 6.69
C PRO A 43 10.95 -3.20 8.02
N HIS A 44 11.37 -2.48 9.04
CA HIS A 44 11.67 -3.05 10.36
C HIS A 44 10.39 -3.59 11.00
N ARG A 45 9.31 -2.81 10.97
CA ARG A 45 8.03 -3.23 11.55
C ARG A 45 7.46 -4.45 10.83
N VAL A 46 7.50 -4.47 9.49
CA VAL A 46 7.08 -5.65 8.71
C VAL A 46 7.89 -6.87 9.10
N CYS A 47 9.22 -6.72 9.17
CA CYS A 47 10.12 -7.80 9.52
C CYS A 47 10.00 -8.26 10.97
N SER A 48 9.58 -7.40 11.90
CA SER A 48 9.22 -7.79 13.27
C SER A 48 7.87 -8.51 13.34
N ILE A 49 6.88 -8.14 12.54
CA ILE A 49 5.58 -8.86 12.48
C ILE A 49 5.76 -10.30 12.02
N VAL A 50 6.74 -10.57 11.15
CA VAL A 50 7.06 -11.93 10.69
C VAL A 50 8.15 -12.61 11.53
N ASP A 51 8.44 -12.09 12.73
CA ASP A 51 9.43 -12.61 13.68
C ASP A 51 10.85 -12.76 13.13
N VAL A 52 11.22 -11.96 12.13
CA VAL A 52 12.56 -11.95 11.54
C VAL A 52 13.46 -10.92 12.20
N CYS A 53 12.94 -9.73 12.50
CA CYS A 53 13.65 -8.70 13.25
C CYS A 53 13.34 -8.81 14.74
N PRO A 54 14.35 -9.02 15.61
CA PRO A 54 14.14 -8.91 17.05
C PRO A 54 13.72 -7.47 17.39
N THR A 55 12.86 -7.29 18.39
CA THR A 55 12.52 -5.97 18.92
C THR A 55 13.72 -5.28 19.59
N ASN A 56 14.82 -6.02 19.81
CA ASN A 56 16.02 -5.57 20.47
C ASN A 56 17.19 -6.55 20.19
N SER A 57 18.09 -6.22 19.24
CA SER A 57 19.56 -6.37 19.38
C SER A 57 20.32 -6.27 18.05
N VAL A 58 21.63 -6.04 18.21
CA VAL A 58 22.69 -5.61 17.29
C VAL A 58 23.45 -6.81 16.68
N MET A 59 23.51 -6.98 15.36
CA MET A 59 24.63 -7.68 14.67
C MET A 59 24.71 -7.34 13.16
N LYS A 60 25.86 -7.54 12.50
CA LYS A 60 26.13 -7.06 11.13
C LYS A 60 26.82 -8.10 10.24
N ILE A 61 26.47 -8.06 8.94
CA ILE A 61 26.98 -8.78 7.74
C ILE A 61 26.10 -9.99 7.34
N CYS A 62 24.90 -9.75 6.79
CA CYS A 62 23.86 -10.76 6.44
C CYS A 62 23.62 -11.88 7.48
N GLU A 63 24.13 -11.72 8.70
CA GLU A 63 24.06 -12.61 9.84
C GLU A 63 23.03 -12.10 10.87
N ASP A 64 22.51 -10.89 10.63
CA ASP A 64 21.26 -10.38 11.18
C ASP A 64 20.14 -10.59 10.15
N LYS A 65 19.31 -11.63 10.37
CA LYS A 65 18.14 -11.94 9.52
C LYS A 65 17.25 -10.71 9.33
N CYS A 66 17.26 -9.79 10.29
CA CYS A 66 16.55 -8.53 10.24
C CYS A 66 16.98 -7.69 9.03
N GLN A 67 18.29 -7.43 8.87
CA GLN A 67 18.81 -6.60 7.78
C GLN A 67 18.47 -7.18 6.39
N CYS A 68 18.51 -8.50 6.24
CA CYS A 68 18.15 -9.15 4.98
C CYS A 68 16.66 -8.95 4.68
N CYS A 69 15.81 -9.08 5.70
CA CYS A 69 14.39 -8.85 5.56
C CYS A 69 14.08 -7.38 5.25
N THR A 70 14.67 -6.42 5.97
CA THR A 70 14.40 -5.00 5.75
C THR A 70 14.79 -4.59 4.34
N ASN A 71 15.99 -4.97 3.87
CA ASN A 71 16.44 -4.71 2.51
C ASN A 71 15.48 -5.30 1.45
N LYS A 72 14.99 -6.53 1.68
CA LYS A 72 14.03 -7.16 0.77
C LYS A 72 12.68 -6.43 0.78
N VAL A 73 12.18 -6.08 1.96
CA VAL A 73 10.93 -5.32 2.10
C VAL A 73 11.07 -3.95 1.42
N GLU A 74 12.19 -3.25 1.57
CA GLU A 74 12.46 -1.99 0.85
C GLU A 74 12.44 -2.16 -0.67
N ILE A 75 13.03 -3.24 -1.18
CA ILE A 75 13.02 -3.55 -2.62
C ILE A 75 11.59 -3.81 -3.09
N TYR A 76 10.82 -4.61 -2.36
CA TYR A 76 9.43 -4.91 -2.72
C TYR A 76 8.54 -3.68 -2.60
N GLN A 77 8.71 -2.88 -1.56
CA GLN A 77 8.05 -1.61 -1.33
C GLN A 77 8.30 -0.64 -2.49
N THR A 78 9.55 -0.48 -2.90
CA THR A 78 9.93 0.38 -4.03
C THR A 78 9.29 -0.09 -5.34
N LYS A 79 9.30 -1.40 -5.59
CA LYS A 79 8.66 -1.97 -6.78
C LYS A 79 7.15 -1.78 -6.77
N LEU A 80 6.52 -2.01 -5.62
CA LEU A 80 5.08 -1.83 -5.42
C LEU A 80 4.67 -0.37 -5.62
N ALA A 81 5.40 0.58 -5.04
CA ALA A 81 5.12 2.01 -5.19
C ALA A 81 5.20 2.44 -6.66
N LYS A 82 6.25 2.04 -7.39
CA LYS A 82 6.39 2.33 -8.83
C LYS A 82 5.27 1.72 -9.66
N PHE A 83 4.86 0.50 -9.33
CA PHE A 83 3.76 -0.17 -10.02
C PHE A 83 2.43 0.57 -9.80
N ILE A 84 2.11 0.95 -8.56
CA ILE A 84 0.89 1.70 -8.25
C ILE A 84 0.92 3.09 -8.90
N GLU A 85 2.05 3.78 -8.88
CA GLU A 85 2.20 5.08 -9.55
C GLU A 85 1.97 4.98 -11.07
N ALA A 86 2.48 3.93 -11.72
CA ALA A 86 2.24 3.67 -13.14
C ALA A 86 0.75 3.42 -13.44
N ILE A 87 0.05 2.70 -12.56
CA ILE A 87 -1.39 2.48 -12.66
C ILE A 87 -2.14 3.80 -12.50
N VAL A 88 -1.88 4.56 -11.44
CA VAL A 88 -2.56 5.84 -11.17
C VAL A 88 -2.33 6.83 -12.32
N ALA A 89 -1.11 6.92 -12.85
CA ALA A 89 -0.80 7.76 -14.00
C ALA A 89 -1.60 7.33 -15.24
N SER A 90 -1.67 6.02 -15.50
CA SER A 90 -2.42 5.47 -16.63
C SER A 90 -3.93 5.73 -16.50
N THR A 91 -4.50 5.54 -15.30
CA THR A 91 -5.91 5.84 -15.02
C THR A 91 -6.22 7.33 -15.21
N ARG A 92 -5.34 8.23 -14.74
CA ARG A 92 -5.51 9.67 -14.93
C ARG A 92 -5.53 10.05 -16.42
N VAL A 93 -4.61 9.51 -17.21
CA VAL A 93 -4.60 9.72 -18.67
C VAL A 93 -5.91 9.26 -19.30
N LEU A 94 -6.41 8.08 -18.92
CA LEU A 94 -7.69 7.58 -19.43
C LEU A 94 -8.88 8.46 -19.00
N CYS A 95 -8.93 8.94 -17.76
CA CYS A 95 -9.96 9.86 -17.29
C CYS A 95 -9.97 11.17 -18.08
N ASP A 96 -8.79 11.74 -18.35
CA ASP A 96 -8.67 12.97 -19.15
C ASP A 96 -9.17 12.77 -20.60
N GLN A 97 -8.94 11.59 -21.18
CA GLN A 97 -9.40 11.22 -22.53
C GLN A 97 -10.92 10.99 -22.64
N VAL A 98 -11.56 10.57 -21.55
CA VAL A 98 -13.02 10.37 -21.49
C VAL A 98 -13.73 11.69 -21.15
N SER A 99 -13.19 12.49 -20.23
CA SER A 99 -13.78 13.77 -19.84
C SER A 99 -13.78 14.81 -20.99
N GLY A 100 -12.91 14.65 -21.99
CA GLY A 100 -12.91 15.44 -23.22
C GLY A 100 -13.86 14.94 -24.32
N ARG A 101 -14.49 13.78 -24.15
CA ARG A 101 -15.37 13.15 -25.15
C ARG A 101 -16.87 13.38 -24.90
N ASP A 102 -17.24 13.79 -23.69
CA ASP A 102 -18.63 14.10 -23.30
C ASP A 102 -19.05 15.55 -23.66
N SER A 103 -18.31 16.24 -24.54
CA SER A 103 -18.60 17.61 -25.00
C SER A 103 -19.06 17.71 -26.47
N VAL A 104 -19.54 16.61 -27.06
CA VAL A 104 -20.12 16.60 -28.42
C VAL A 104 -21.53 16.01 -28.41
#